data_AF-A7XV19-F1
#
_entry.id   AF-A7XV19-F1
#
_cell.length_a   1.000
_cell.length_b   1.000
_cell.length_c   1.000
_cell.angle_alpha   90.00
_cell.angle_beta   90.00
_cell.angle_gamma   90.00
#
_symmetry.space_group_name_H-M   'P 1'
#
loop_
_entity.id
_entity.type
_entity.pdbx_description
1 polymer ?
#
loop_
_entity_poly.entity_id
_entity_poly.type
_entity_poly.pdbx_seq_one_letter_code
_entity_poly.pdbx_strand_id
1 'polypeptide(L)'
;AFQLGSGMSMGAKYLMDRDVVFVTINYRLGMLGFLSTEDEIVPGNMGLKDQSMALRWVSENIEWFGGDPKKVTLVGLSAGGISVHYHYLSPMSAGLFQGGISISGTVFDCWGQTENSLEKAKKLGALMGCPTGNTREMVRCLRYRPSKTVVQALGNYMRFYYNP
;
A
#
# COMPACT_ATOMS: atom_id res chain seq x y z
N ALA A 1 6.99 5.63 5.31
CA ALA A 1 6.34 5.56 3.97
C ALA A 1 4.89 5.08 4.06
N PHE A 2 4.15 5.13 2.95
CA PHE A 2 2.80 4.56 2.80
C PHE A 2 1.68 5.18 3.65
N GLN A 3 1.85 6.38 4.22
CA GLN A 3 0.87 6.99 5.14
C GLN A 3 -0.13 7.92 4.45
N LEU A 4 0.28 8.54 3.36
CA LEU A 4 -0.43 9.64 2.71
C LEU A 4 -0.15 9.63 1.20
N GLY A 5 -0.99 10.33 0.45
CA GLY A 5 -0.91 10.47 -1.00
C GLY A 5 -2.21 10.08 -1.68
N SER A 6 -2.30 10.38 -2.97
CA SER A 6 -3.39 9.94 -3.84
C SER A 6 -2.88 9.87 -5.28
N GLY A 7 -3.41 8.93 -6.06
CA GLY A 7 -3.20 8.87 -7.50
C GLY A 7 -3.69 10.13 -8.24
N MET A 8 -4.65 10.87 -7.66
CA MET A 8 -5.14 12.14 -8.23
C MET A 8 -4.08 13.24 -8.25
N SER A 9 -3.06 13.15 -7.39
CA SER A 9 -1.97 14.12 -7.36
C SER A 9 -1.02 13.98 -8.56
N MET A 10 -1.10 12.87 -9.31
CA MET A 10 -0.26 12.62 -10.48
C MET A 10 -0.97 13.12 -11.74
N GLY A 11 -0.56 14.29 -12.22
CA GLY A 11 -1.14 14.91 -13.42
C GLY A 11 -0.69 14.21 -14.71
N ALA A 12 -1.63 14.01 -15.63
CA ALA A 12 -1.37 13.32 -16.89
C ALA A 12 -0.79 14.25 -17.98
N LYS A 13 -0.81 15.59 -17.77
CA LYS A 13 -0.58 16.63 -18.80
C LYS A 13 0.59 16.35 -19.74
N TYR A 14 1.76 16.00 -19.20
CA TYR A 14 2.98 15.82 -20.00
C TYR A 14 3.06 14.46 -20.73
N LEU A 15 2.19 13.52 -20.37
CA LEU A 15 2.08 12.20 -21.00
C LEU A 15 1.00 12.17 -22.09
N MET A 16 0.04 13.11 -22.09
CA MET A 16 -1.06 13.12 -23.06
C MET A 16 -0.64 13.43 -24.50
N ASP A 17 0.57 13.96 -24.71
CA ASP A 17 1.17 14.15 -26.05
C ASP A 17 1.88 12.88 -26.56
N ARG A 18 1.83 11.78 -25.80
CA ARG A 18 2.47 10.51 -26.13
C ARG A 18 1.41 9.44 -26.34
N ASP A 19 1.72 8.47 -27.18
CA ASP A 19 0.85 7.32 -27.46
C ASP A 19 0.95 6.29 -26.32
N VAL A 20 0.38 6.65 -25.17
CA VAL A 20 0.37 5.84 -23.94
C VAL A 20 -0.97 5.96 -23.23
N VAL A 21 -1.40 4.87 -22.61
CA VAL A 21 -2.51 4.91 -21.64
C VAL A 21 -1.93 5.15 -20.25
N PHE A 22 -2.36 6.23 -19.60
CA PHE A 22 -1.92 6.58 -18.25
C PHE A 22 -2.93 6.14 -17.20
N VAL A 23 -2.51 5.30 -16.27
CA VAL A 23 -3.35 4.78 -15.18
C VAL A 23 -2.76 5.22 -13.84
N THR A 24 -3.57 5.86 -13.00
CA THR A 24 -3.24 6.12 -11.60
C THR A 24 -4.19 5.35 -10.69
N ILE A 25 -3.67 4.89 -9.55
CA ILE A 25 -4.45 4.09 -8.61
C ILE A 25 -4.41 4.72 -7.23
N ASN A 26 -5.45 4.47 -6.45
CA ASN A 26 -5.43 4.64 -5.00
C ASN A 26 -5.39 3.25 -4.36
N TYR A 27 -4.68 3.14 -3.25
CA TYR A 27 -4.62 1.95 -2.42
C TYR A 27 -4.76 2.35 -0.95
N ARG A 28 -5.10 1.42 -0.06
CA ARG A 28 -5.23 1.73 1.37
C ARG A 28 -3.90 2.18 1.96
N LEU A 29 -3.94 3.23 2.77
CA LEU A 29 -2.77 3.87 3.38
C LEU A 29 -2.71 3.64 4.89
N GLY A 30 -1.51 3.85 5.44
CA GLY A 30 -1.21 3.82 6.86
C GLY A 30 -1.74 2.58 7.58
N MET A 31 -2.26 2.76 8.78
CA MET A 31 -2.81 1.67 9.59
C MET A 31 -3.99 0.94 8.90
N LEU A 32 -4.70 1.57 7.98
CA LEU A 32 -5.80 0.91 7.26
C LEU A 32 -5.30 -0.01 6.14
N GLY A 33 -4.09 0.24 5.61
CA GLY A 33 -3.47 -0.56 4.56
C GLY A 33 -2.37 -1.51 5.04
N PHE A 34 -1.72 -1.22 6.17
CA PHE A 34 -0.45 -1.86 6.52
C PHE A 34 -0.39 -2.36 7.97
N LEU A 35 -1.48 -2.32 8.73
CA LEU A 35 -1.56 -2.99 10.03
C LEU A 35 -1.34 -4.50 9.85
N SER A 36 -0.53 -5.12 10.71
CA SER A 36 -0.35 -6.57 10.77
C SER A 36 -0.36 -7.05 12.22
N THR A 37 -1.01 -8.18 12.46
CA THR A 37 -0.98 -8.90 13.74
C THR A 37 0.03 -10.04 13.73
N GLU A 38 0.80 -10.21 12.65
CA GLU A 38 1.79 -11.29 12.46
C GLU A 38 1.21 -12.70 12.67
N ASP A 39 -0.10 -12.82 12.47
CA ASP A 39 -0.87 -14.05 12.48
C ASP A 39 -1.86 -14.04 11.31
N GLU A 40 -2.71 -15.06 11.22
CA GLU A 40 -3.69 -15.20 10.14
C GLU A 40 -4.86 -14.19 10.20
N ILE A 41 -5.05 -13.49 11.32
CA ILE A 41 -6.20 -12.58 11.51
C ILE A 41 -6.04 -11.34 10.63
N VAL A 42 -4.86 -10.72 10.68
CA VAL A 42 -4.45 -9.62 9.79
C VAL A 42 -2.97 -9.83 9.43
N PRO A 43 -2.68 -10.59 8.35
CA PRO A 43 -1.29 -10.88 7.96
C PRO A 43 -0.55 -9.67 7.35
N GLY A 44 -1.23 -8.52 7.21
CA GLY A 44 -0.65 -7.29 6.69
C GLY A 44 -0.70 -7.11 5.18
N ASN A 45 -0.02 -6.05 4.73
CA ASN A 45 0.18 -5.67 3.32
C ASN A 45 -1.11 -5.52 2.51
N MET A 46 -2.19 -5.07 3.15
CA MET A 46 -3.46 -4.84 2.47
C MET A 46 -3.35 -3.78 1.36
N GLY A 47 -2.54 -2.73 1.56
CA GLY A 47 -2.25 -1.72 0.54
C GLY A 47 -1.52 -2.29 -0.68
N LEU A 48 -0.53 -3.18 -0.49
CA LEU A 48 0.14 -3.87 -1.62
C LEU A 48 -0.78 -4.87 -2.32
N LYS A 49 -1.68 -5.52 -1.57
CA LYS A 49 -2.72 -6.40 -2.13
C LYS A 49 -3.73 -5.60 -2.97
N ASP A 50 -4.08 -4.39 -2.54
CA ASP A 50 -4.91 -3.48 -3.35
C ASP A 50 -4.21 -3.13 -4.67
N GLN A 51 -2.91 -2.83 -4.62
CA GLN A 51 -2.11 -2.55 -5.82
C GLN A 51 -2.07 -3.77 -6.74
N SER A 52 -1.84 -4.98 -6.21
CA SER A 52 -1.87 -6.22 -7.01
C SER A 52 -3.24 -6.48 -7.66
N MET A 53 -4.33 -6.19 -6.95
CA MET A 53 -5.68 -6.25 -7.52
C MET A 53 -5.87 -5.22 -8.63
N ALA A 54 -5.35 -4.00 -8.46
CA ALA A 54 -5.41 -2.98 -9.50
C ALA A 54 -4.58 -3.36 -10.73
N LEU A 55 -3.41 -3.98 -10.57
CA LEU A 55 -2.61 -4.51 -11.68
C LEU A 55 -3.36 -5.59 -12.44
N ARG A 56 -4.05 -6.48 -11.74
CA ARG A 56 -4.90 -7.50 -12.35
C ARG A 56 -6.03 -6.86 -13.15
N TRP A 57 -6.70 -5.86 -12.57
CA TRP A 57 -7.74 -5.12 -13.28
C TRP A 57 -7.19 -4.46 -14.54
N VAL A 58 -6.03 -3.80 -14.49
CA VAL A 58 -5.37 -3.22 -15.67
C VAL A 58 -5.07 -4.31 -16.70
N SER A 59 -4.44 -5.41 -16.30
CA SER A 59 -4.12 -6.52 -17.21
C SER A 59 -5.36 -7.10 -17.91
N GLU A 60 -6.49 -7.18 -17.22
CA GLU A 60 -7.75 -7.73 -17.75
C GLU A 60 -8.58 -6.72 -18.55
N ASN A 61 -8.37 -5.42 -18.39
CA ASN A 61 -9.28 -4.39 -18.91
C ASN A 61 -8.63 -3.31 -19.79
N ILE A 62 -7.30 -3.15 -19.78
CA ILE A 62 -6.66 -1.99 -20.42
C ILE A 62 -6.82 -1.97 -21.95
N GLU A 63 -7.09 -3.12 -22.57
CA GLU A 63 -7.39 -3.23 -24.00
C GLU A 63 -8.61 -2.39 -24.41
N TRP A 64 -9.63 -2.31 -23.55
CA TRP A 64 -10.82 -1.49 -23.78
C TRP A 64 -10.55 0.01 -23.78
N PHE A 65 -9.38 0.42 -23.29
CA PHE A 65 -8.90 1.81 -23.26
C PHE A 65 -7.82 2.06 -24.32
N GLY A 66 -7.59 1.10 -25.23
CA GLY A 66 -6.58 1.17 -26.29
C GLY A 66 -5.16 0.82 -25.82
N GLY A 67 -4.99 0.28 -24.61
CA GLY A 67 -3.69 -0.16 -24.11
C GLY A 67 -3.40 -1.62 -24.43
N ASP A 68 -2.11 -1.98 -24.43
CA ASP A 68 -1.67 -3.37 -24.62
C ASP A 68 -1.38 -4.01 -23.25
N PRO A 69 -2.12 -5.05 -22.81
CA PRO A 69 -1.91 -5.69 -21.52
C PRO A 69 -0.53 -6.36 -21.39
N LYS A 70 0.18 -6.61 -22.51
CA LYS A 70 1.55 -7.14 -22.52
C LYS A 70 2.63 -6.05 -22.45
N LYS A 71 2.25 -4.76 -22.46
CA LYS A 71 3.18 -3.61 -22.41
C LYS A 71 2.91 -2.70 -21.21
N VAL A 72 2.46 -3.27 -20.10
CA VAL A 72 2.24 -2.53 -18.85
C VAL A 72 3.59 -2.24 -18.20
N THR A 73 3.87 -0.95 -17.93
CA THR A 73 5.05 -0.50 -17.18
C THR A 73 4.63 0.16 -15.88
N LEU A 74 5.17 -0.32 -14.76
CA LEU A 74 4.93 0.26 -13.44
C LEU A 74 5.83 1.47 -13.22
N VAL A 75 5.31 2.56 -12.66
CA VAL A 75 6.12 3.73 -12.32
C VAL A 75 5.75 4.18 -10.91
N GLY A 76 6.76 4.43 -10.08
CA GLY A 76 6.53 4.85 -8.71
C GLY A 76 7.68 5.69 -8.15
N LEU A 77 7.32 6.68 -7.34
CA LEU A 77 8.24 7.58 -6.64
C LEU A 77 8.20 7.32 -5.14
N SER A 78 9.36 7.31 -4.46
CA SER A 78 9.46 7.12 -3.01
C SER A 78 8.77 5.83 -2.55
N ALA A 79 7.74 5.91 -1.70
CA ALA A 79 6.92 4.74 -1.32
C ALA A 79 6.31 4.02 -2.54
N GLY A 80 6.00 4.75 -3.61
CA GLY A 80 5.59 4.17 -4.89
C GLY A 80 6.73 3.42 -5.58
N GLY A 81 7.98 3.90 -5.48
CA GLY A 81 9.15 3.17 -6.01
C GLY A 81 9.37 1.85 -5.25
N ILE A 82 9.24 1.90 -3.92
CA ILE A 82 9.22 0.68 -3.09
C ILE A 82 8.11 -0.28 -3.54
N SER A 83 6.91 0.24 -3.85
CA SER A 83 5.80 -0.57 -4.37
C SER A 83 6.16 -1.27 -5.68
N VAL A 84 6.76 -0.56 -6.64
CA VAL A 84 7.26 -1.15 -7.90
C VAL A 84 8.21 -2.30 -7.61
N HIS A 85 9.17 -2.08 -6.71
CA HIS A 85 10.14 -3.11 -6.33
C HIS A 85 9.48 -4.32 -5.63
N TYR A 86 8.47 -4.11 -4.77
CA TYR A 86 7.68 -5.22 -4.21
C TYR A 86 6.95 -6.04 -5.27
N HIS A 87 6.39 -5.39 -6.30
CA HIS A 87 5.70 -6.10 -7.38
C HIS A 87 6.63 -6.94 -8.25
N TYR A 88 7.89 -6.54 -8.40
CA TYR A 88 8.93 -7.37 -9.02
C TYR A 88 9.23 -8.65 -8.23
N LEU A 89 9.12 -8.60 -6.91
CA LEU A 89 9.44 -9.73 -6.03
C LEU A 89 8.22 -10.61 -5.70
N SER A 90 7.00 -10.09 -5.91
CA SER A 90 5.78 -10.76 -5.49
C SER A 90 5.24 -11.72 -6.55
N PRO A 91 5.05 -13.02 -6.21
CA PRO A 91 4.37 -13.96 -7.10
C PRO A 91 2.94 -13.53 -7.46
N MET A 92 2.28 -12.72 -6.62
CA MET A 92 0.91 -12.23 -6.89
C MET A 92 0.85 -11.26 -8.07
N SER A 93 1.98 -10.67 -8.46
CA SER A 93 2.07 -9.68 -9.54
C SER A 93 2.79 -10.22 -10.77
N ALA A 94 3.27 -11.47 -10.72
CA ALA A 94 3.98 -12.12 -11.80
C ALA A 94 3.10 -12.20 -13.06
N GLY A 95 3.66 -11.78 -14.20
CA GLY A 95 2.97 -11.79 -15.49
C GLY A 95 1.94 -10.67 -15.70
N LEU A 96 1.73 -9.77 -14.73
CA LEU A 96 0.78 -8.65 -14.87
C LEU A 96 1.41 -7.37 -15.44
N PHE A 97 2.73 -7.31 -15.57
CA PHE A 97 3.47 -6.18 -16.11
C PHE A 97 4.78 -6.62 -16.76
N GLN A 98 5.32 -5.80 -17.65
CA GLN A 98 6.52 -6.09 -18.46
C GLN A 98 7.78 -5.40 -17.91
N GLY A 99 7.61 -4.21 -17.32
CA GLY A 99 8.71 -3.40 -16.83
C GLY A 99 8.31 -2.53 -15.65
N GLY A 100 9.29 -1.94 -14.97
CA GLY A 100 9.02 -0.94 -13.96
C GLY A 100 10.16 0.02 -13.70
N ILE A 101 9.79 1.24 -13.32
CA ILE A 101 10.67 2.35 -13.04
C ILE A 101 10.50 2.71 -11.56
N SER A 102 11.53 2.38 -10.77
CA SER A 102 11.57 2.74 -9.36
C SER A 102 12.36 4.04 -9.15
N ILE A 103 11.67 5.11 -8.79
CA ILE A 103 12.27 6.44 -8.60
C ILE A 103 12.44 6.69 -7.10
N SER A 104 13.68 6.79 -6.63
CA SER A 104 14.02 7.13 -5.23
C SER A 104 13.31 6.26 -4.17
N GLY A 105 13.20 4.96 -4.42
CA GLY A 105 12.66 4.00 -3.45
C GLY A 105 13.06 2.56 -3.77
N THR A 106 13.43 1.76 -2.77
CA THR A 106 13.67 0.32 -2.89
C THR A 106 13.15 -0.45 -1.67
N VAL A 107 12.93 -1.77 -1.79
CA VAL A 107 12.54 -2.61 -0.64
C VAL A 107 13.62 -2.73 0.45
N PHE A 108 14.85 -2.30 0.14
CA PHE A 108 15.99 -2.30 1.06
C PHE A 108 16.13 -1.00 1.83
N ASP A 109 15.35 0.03 1.49
CA ASP A 109 15.34 1.26 2.25
C ASP A 109 14.83 0.98 3.68
N CYS A 110 15.45 1.57 4.71
CA CYS A 110 15.09 1.35 6.11
C CYS A 110 13.64 1.71 6.47
N TRP A 111 12.96 2.42 5.56
CA TRP A 111 11.57 2.83 5.67
C TRP A 111 10.62 2.08 4.72
N GLY A 112 11.12 1.06 4.02
CA GLY A 112 10.36 0.21 3.09
C GLY A 112 9.60 -0.92 3.77
N GLN A 113 10.17 -1.49 4.84
CA GLN A 113 9.55 -2.55 5.64
C GLN A 113 9.13 -2.03 7.01
N THR A 114 8.11 -2.65 7.60
CA THR A 114 7.68 -2.36 8.98
C THR A 114 8.22 -3.43 9.90
N GLU A 115 8.94 -3.01 10.94
CA GLU A 115 9.42 -3.89 12.00
C GLU A 115 8.42 -3.93 13.16
N ASN A 116 8.44 -5.01 13.95
CA ASN A 116 7.61 -5.16 15.16
C ASN A 116 6.13 -4.86 14.91
N SER A 117 5.55 -5.48 13.86
CA SER A 117 4.21 -5.11 13.39
C SER A 117 3.14 -5.46 14.41
N LEU A 118 3.26 -6.59 15.10
CA LEU A 118 2.34 -6.99 16.17
C LEU A 118 2.35 -5.98 17.33
N GLU A 119 3.52 -5.49 17.75
CA GLU A 119 3.63 -4.49 18.80
C GLU A 119 2.97 -3.17 18.40
N LYS A 120 3.21 -2.74 17.16
CA LYS A 120 2.55 -1.56 16.58
C LYS A 120 1.02 -1.77 16.54
N ALA A 121 0.53 -2.96 16.19
CA ALA A 121 -0.89 -3.26 16.20
C ALA A 121 -1.50 -3.22 17.62
N LYS A 122 -0.82 -3.79 18.62
CA LYS A 122 -1.20 -3.69 20.03
C LYS A 122 -1.23 -2.25 20.51
N LYS A 123 -0.26 -1.42 20.10
CA LYS A 123 -0.23 0.00 20.41
C LYS A 123 -1.44 0.74 19.84
N LEU A 124 -1.82 0.47 18.60
CA LEU A 124 -3.07 1.01 18.03
C LEU A 124 -4.30 0.52 18.81
N GLY A 125 -4.35 -0.78 19.14
CA GLY A 125 -5.39 -1.36 19.98
C GLY A 125 -5.56 -0.59 21.30
N ALA A 126 -4.47 -0.36 22.03
CA ALA A 126 -4.46 0.39 23.27
C ALA A 126 -4.92 1.85 23.07
N LEU A 127 -4.43 2.55 22.05
CA LEU A 127 -4.84 3.93 21.73
C LEU A 127 -6.35 4.03 21.44
N MET A 128 -6.94 2.98 20.89
CA MET A 128 -8.36 2.92 20.55
C MET A 128 -9.22 2.29 21.66
N GLY A 129 -8.66 1.99 22.84
CA GLY A 129 -9.37 1.32 23.93
C GLY A 129 -9.89 -0.05 23.53
N CYS A 130 -9.11 -0.82 22.77
CA CYS A 130 -9.40 -2.19 22.36
C CYS A 130 -8.55 -3.20 23.15
N PRO A 131 -9.06 -4.43 23.37
CA PRO A 131 -8.28 -5.50 24.00
C PRO A 131 -7.01 -5.80 23.22
N THR A 132 -5.90 -6.08 23.89
CA THR A 132 -4.58 -6.36 23.25
C THR A 132 -4.03 -7.75 23.56
N GLY A 133 -4.68 -8.49 24.47
CA GLY A 133 -4.28 -9.85 24.85
C GLY A 133 -4.63 -10.91 23.80
N ASN A 134 -5.65 -10.66 22.97
CA ASN A 134 -6.06 -11.54 21.89
C ASN A 134 -6.21 -10.75 20.58
N THR A 135 -5.50 -11.16 19.53
CA THR A 135 -5.45 -10.45 18.25
C THR A 135 -6.81 -10.42 17.54
N ARG A 136 -7.58 -11.51 17.62
CA ARG A 136 -8.93 -11.60 17.03
C ARG A 136 -9.90 -10.61 17.70
N GLU A 137 -9.89 -10.52 19.02
CA GLU A 137 -10.72 -9.56 19.75
C GLU A 137 -10.28 -8.12 19.50
N MET A 138 -8.96 -7.88 19.47
CA MET A 138 -8.37 -6.58 19.14
C MET A 138 -8.86 -6.09 17.78
N VAL A 139 -8.71 -6.93 16.74
CA VAL A 139 -9.11 -6.60 15.36
C VAL A 139 -10.62 -6.43 15.26
N ARG A 140 -11.41 -7.27 15.94
CA ARG A 140 -12.86 -7.11 16.00
C ARG A 140 -13.24 -5.74 16.57
N CYS A 141 -12.64 -5.33 17.69
CA CYS A 141 -12.88 -4.02 18.29
C CYS A 141 -12.46 -2.87 17.36
N LEU A 142 -11.26 -2.95 16.76
CA LEU A 142 -10.74 -1.92 15.85
C LEU A 142 -11.66 -1.66 14.65
N ARG A 143 -12.33 -2.70 14.12
CA ARG A 143 -13.28 -2.56 13.00
C ARG A 143 -14.52 -1.71 13.35
N TYR A 144 -14.88 -1.58 14.62
CA TYR A 144 -15.99 -0.73 15.06
C TYR A 144 -15.56 0.70 15.40
N ARG A 145 -14.26 1.03 15.32
CA ARG A 145 -13.77 2.37 15.59
C ARG A 145 -13.91 3.26 14.36
N PRO A 146 -14.27 4.54 14.50
CA PRO A 146 -14.33 5.46 13.38
C PRO A 146 -12.96 5.56 12.68
N SER A 147 -12.95 5.41 11.36
CA SER A 147 -11.71 5.45 10.55
C SER A 147 -10.93 6.74 10.74
N LYS A 148 -11.63 7.87 10.88
CA LYS A 148 -11.04 9.19 11.17
C LYS A 148 -10.20 9.17 12.45
N THR A 149 -10.73 8.58 13.52
CA THR A 149 -10.03 8.47 14.82
C THR A 149 -8.80 7.57 14.70
N VAL A 150 -8.91 6.44 13.98
CA VAL A 150 -7.78 5.54 13.72
C VAL A 150 -6.66 6.26 12.97
N VAL A 151 -6.99 7.00 11.91
CA VAL A 151 -6.01 7.74 11.11
C VAL A 151 -5.41 8.90 11.91
N GLN A 152 -6.20 9.63 12.70
CA GLN A 152 -5.71 10.72 13.55
C GLN A 152 -4.74 10.25 14.64
N ALA A 153 -4.77 8.97 15.02
CA ALA A 153 -3.83 8.39 15.97
C ALA A 153 -2.39 8.26 15.42
N LEU A 154 -2.15 8.60 14.15
CA LEU A 154 -0.87 8.42 13.47
C LEU A 154 0.32 9.02 14.23
N GLY A 155 0.20 10.24 14.77
CA GLY A 155 1.29 10.88 15.51
C GLY A 155 1.68 10.14 16.79
N ASN A 156 0.71 9.49 17.44
CA ASN A 156 0.96 8.65 18.62
C ASN A 156 1.45 7.25 18.20
N TYR A 157 0.96 6.73 17.08
CA TYR A 157 1.32 5.44 16.51
C TYR A 157 2.79 5.43 16.05
N MET A 158 3.22 6.43 15.27
CA MET A 158 4.58 6.60 14.76
C MET A 158 5.23 7.89 15.24
N ARG A 159 6.02 7.78 16.31
CA ARG A 159 6.67 8.93 16.98
C ARG A 159 7.66 9.70 16.08
N PHE A 160 8.28 9.02 15.12
CA PHE A 160 9.29 9.62 14.20
C PHE A 160 8.84 9.65 12.74
N TYR A 161 7.57 9.36 12.44
CA TYR A 161 6.96 9.34 11.09
C TYR A 161 7.62 8.39 10.04
N TYR A 162 8.76 7.80 10.37
CA TYR A 162 9.45 6.74 9.66
C TYR A 162 9.71 5.60 10.65
N ASN A 163 9.63 4.36 10.16
CA ASN A 163 9.75 3.12 10.92
C ASN A 163 10.91 3.21 11.94
N PRO A 164 10.66 3.40 13.26
CA PRO A 164 11.65 3.06 14.27
C PRO A 164 11.54 1.58 14.62
#